data_AF-A0A147JWH1-F1
#
_entry.id   AF-A0A147JWH1-F1
#
_cell.length_a   1.000
_cell.length_b   1.000
_cell.length_c   1.000
_cell.angle_alpha   90.00
_cell.angle_beta   90.00
_cell.angle_gamma   90.00
#
_symmetry.space_group_name_H-M   'P 1'
#
loop_
_entity.id
_entity.type
_entity.pdbx_description
1 polymer ?
#
loop_
_entity_poly.entity_id
_entity_poly.type
_entity_poly.pdbx_seq_one_letter_code
_entity_poly.pdbx_strand_id
1 'polypeptide(L)'
;MKVEEWLPASRDVREILTKLKEGQERPPNFYERLYRYAQRYFGRLTKCMNLTESTLRTLSSAKLRVKPEEWWAGFLFAFGAPILLWFGGWLLAGLLGADLLALWYLPIFGLALGGLFGTVFYIYPSSLAEIRRSEAQSQAINTIMLLSFALYHRPDLRGAAVFAADTSKGELAEDIQKGLLKLDEKRGYESVRHMLTSLAHHWGEIDEGTRLAIFDILRSSGESEEAARLQDIVKAPGRVLESSELQLKKRLNTLLMPTMTFMVFGSLAIVGAIGLSPVFGMIGLQFIDLKFFALVAAVLVISFLLFTTYMGRKRPATLPPPEIPAQDPRLPPAGKARLFGHLLPLWLLSLLAFIILAWPGVIYFAGVSHSGAVEALALNFNTFWFIWAIACAIAIYAYFYSRQRVKLREEERRNVADWEIALNTMGGRMLDGKPMPQAMIETAELMPNTAVARQLQQTGAVIDRLAVDVRT
;
A
#
# COMPACT_ATOMS: atom_id res chain seq x y z
N MET A 1 40.58 3.90 8.04
CA MET A 1 41.38 2.71 7.66
C MET A 1 40.51 1.88 6.73
N LYS A 2 40.92 1.73 5.46
CA LYS A 2 40.10 1.18 4.37
C LYS A 2 40.06 -0.35 4.45
N VAL A 3 38.85 -0.91 4.44
CA VAL A 3 38.55 -2.36 4.52
C VAL A 3 38.57 -3.01 3.11
N GLU A 4 39.01 -2.29 2.08
CA GLU A 4 38.78 -2.66 0.68
C GLU A 4 39.81 -3.63 0.06
N GLU A 5 40.87 -4.04 0.77
CA GLU A 5 42.04 -4.65 0.11
C GLU A 5 42.28 -6.16 0.31
N TRP A 6 41.49 -6.91 1.08
CA TRP A 6 41.91 -8.26 1.50
C TRP A 6 41.08 -9.48 1.11
N LEU A 7 40.06 -9.36 0.25
CA LEU A 7 39.39 -10.55 -0.31
C LEU A 7 38.95 -10.28 -1.76
N PRO A 8 39.22 -11.18 -2.72
CA PRO A 8 38.52 -11.17 -3.99
C PRO A 8 37.07 -11.58 -3.72
N ALA A 9 36.25 -10.65 -3.24
CA ALA A 9 34.81 -10.76 -3.26
C ALA A 9 34.41 -11.13 -4.69
N SER A 10 33.69 -12.25 -4.86
CA SER A 10 33.11 -12.62 -6.16
C SER A 10 32.32 -11.42 -6.71
N ARG A 11 32.17 -11.36 -8.03
CA ARG A 11 31.44 -10.27 -8.69
C ARG A 11 30.04 -10.08 -8.07
N ASP A 12 29.43 -11.18 -7.65
CA ASP A 12 28.13 -11.24 -6.95
C ASP A 12 28.17 -10.61 -5.56
N VAL A 13 29.22 -10.85 -4.77
CA VAL A 13 29.38 -10.23 -3.43
C VAL A 13 29.53 -8.71 -3.54
N ARG A 14 30.26 -8.20 -4.55
CA ARG A 14 30.35 -6.75 -4.78
C ARG A 14 28.99 -6.16 -5.16
N GLU A 15 28.23 -6.83 -6.01
CA GLU A 15 26.90 -6.38 -6.42
C GLU A 15 25.92 -6.35 -5.24
N ILE A 16 25.95 -7.38 -4.39
CA ILE A 16 25.17 -7.46 -3.15
C ILE A 16 25.58 -6.33 -2.19
N LEU A 17 26.89 -6.10 -1.98
CA LEU A 17 27.40 -5.02 -1.14
C LEU A 17 26.97 -3.64 -1.67
N THR A 18 26.99 -3.41 -2.99
CA THR A 18 26.49 -2.15 -3.57
C THR A 18 24.99 -1.99 -3.37
N LYS A 19 24.17 -3.03 -3.58
CA LYS A 19 22.71 -2.99 -3.32
C LYS A 19 22.41 -2.71 -1.84
N LEU A 20 23.17 -3.31 -0.93
CA LEU A 20 23.07 -3.05 0.50
C LEU A 20 23.46 -1.61 0.87
N LYS A 21 24.49 -1.06 0.20
CA LYS A 21 24.97 0.31 0.41
C LYS A 21 24.00 1.35 -0.18
N GLU A 22 23.43 1.10 -1.36
CA GLU A 22 22.34 1.91 -1.95
C GLU A 22 21.08 1.89 -1.09
N GLY A 23 20.74 0.72 -0.50
CA GLY A 23 19.69 0.60 0.50
C GLY A 23 19.94 1.44 1.77
N GLN A 24 21.20 1.70 2.11
CA GLN A 24 21.61 2.59 3.21
C GLN A 24 21.65 4.08 2.81
N GLU A 25 21.67 4.45 1.54
CA GLU A 25 21.74 5.85 1.08
C GLU A 25 20.39 6.40 0.56
N ARG A 26 19.27 5.86 1.06
CA ARG A 26 17.94 6.34 0.68
C ARG A 26 17.76 7.83 1.06
N PRO A 27 17.24 8.67 0.14
CA PRO A 27 17.00 10.09 0.42
C PRO A 27 15.98 10.24 1.56
N PRO A 28 16.13 11.27 2.41
CA PRO A 28 15.25 11.43 3.56
C PRO A 28 13.80 11.65 3.13
N ASN A 29 12.92 10.82 3.68
CA ASN A 29 11.48 10.93 3.47
C ASN A 29 10.98 12.31 3.89
N PHE A 30 9.87 12.77 3.31
CA PHE A 30 9.23 14.06 3.70
C PHE A 30 9.07 14.18 5.22
N TYR A 31 8.72 13.07 5.87
CA TYR A 31 8.61 12.95 7.32
C TYR A 31 9.96 13.19 8.06
N GLU A 32 11.08 12.66 7.56
CA GLU A 32 12.43 12.89 8.11
C GLU A 32 12.90 14.34 7.91
N ARG A 33 12.50 14.97 6.80
CA ARG A 33 12.79 16.41 6.58
C ARG A 33 12.03 17.27 7.58
N LEU A 34 10.77 16.92 7.85
CA LEU A 34 9.92 17.64 8.80
C LEU A 34 10.51 17.56 10.23
N TYR A 35 11.07 16.41 10.62
CA TYR A 35 11.81 16.25 11.88
C TYR A 35 13.04 17.14 11.98
N ARG A 36 13.90 17.14 10.95
CA ARG A 36 15.10 17.99 10.93
C ARG A 36 14.75 19.48 10.94
N TYR A 37 13.63 19.85 10.33
CA TYR A 37 13.11 21.22 10.38
C TYR A 37 12.60 21.56 11.78
N ALA A 38 11.78 20.70 12.38
CA ALA A 38 11.22 20.90 13.72
C ALA A 38 12.30 20.96 14.81
N GLN A 39 13.37 20.17 14.69
CA GLN A 39 14.51 20.18 15.60
C GLN A 39 15.20 21.55 15.66
N ARG A 40 15.22 22.32 14.56
CA ARG A 40 15.82 23.66 14.56
C ARG A 40 15.07 24.63 15.49
N TYR A 41 13.76 24.46 15.66
CA TYR A 41 12.93 25.32 16.49
C TYR A 41 12.75 24.76 17.92
N PHE A 42 12.57 23.45 18.07
CA PHE A 42 12.22 22.82 19.35
C PHE A 42 13.35 22.01 20.01
N GLY A 43 14.53 21.92 19.40
CA GLY A 43 15.63 21.07 19.89
C GLY A 43 16.18 21.43 21.27
N ARG A 44 15.89 22.63 21.79
CA ARG A 44 16.24 22.98 23.19
C ARG A 44 15.27 22.38 24.21
N LEU A 45 14.00 22.20 23.84
CA LEU A 45 12.95 21.68 24.72
C LEU A 45 12.92 20.15 24.77
N THR A 46 13.39 19.47 23.71
CA THR A 46 13.25 18.00 23.56
C THR A 46 14.49 17.20 23.94
N LYS A 47 15.59 17.85 24.36
CA LYS A 47 16.87 17.20 24.72
C LYS A 47 16.80 16.19 25.86
N CYS A 48 15.82 16.31 26.75
CA CYS A 48 15.71 15.44 27.94
C CYS A 48 14.63 14.36 27.81
N MET A 49 13.97 14.24 26.65
CA MET A 49 12.88 13.29 26.47
C MET A 49 13.39 11.97 25.89
N ASN A 50 13.32 10.91 26.71
CA ASN A 50 13.62 9.56 26.27
C ASN A 50 12.39 8.92 25.61
N LEU A 51 12.62 8.12 24.57
CA LEU A 51 11.57 7.31 23.96
C LEU A 51 11.40 6.00 24.73
N THR A 52 10.16 5.52 24.80
CA THR A 52 9.85 4.17 25.26
C THR A 52 10.51 3.13 24.33
N GLU A 53 10.99 2.03 24.88
CA GLU A 53 11.66 0.95 24.13
C GLU A 53 10.81 0.42 22.96
N SER A 54 9.49 0.33 23.16
CA SER A 54 8.54 -0.08 22.11
C SER A 54 8.50 0.88 20.92
N THR A 55 8.61 2.19 21.15
CA THR A 55 8.62 3.21 20.10
C THR A 55 9.93 3.17 19.32
N LEU A 56 11.06 2.92 20.00
CA LEU A 56 12.35 2.71 19.34
C LEU A 56 12.35 1.48 18.44
N ARG A 57 11.81 0.35 18.90
CA ARG A 57 11.61 -0.86 18.08
C ARG A 57 10.69 -0.61 16.89
N THR A 58 9.68 0.25 17.04
CA THR A 58 8.78 0.63 15.96
C THR A 58 9.48 1.51 14.91
N LEU A 59 10.29 2.46 15.35
CA LEU A 59 11.07 3.32 14.45
C LEU A 59 12.14 2.52 13.68
N SER A 60 12.81 1.57 14.34
CA SER A 60 13.81 0.71 13.71
C SER A 60 13.18 -0.22 12.67
N SER A 61 12.06 -0.87 13.00
CA SER A 61 11.30 -1.68 12.02
C SER A 61 10.72 -0.84 10.88
N ALA A 62 10.33 0.41 11.15
CA ALA A 62 9.98 1.38 10.12
C ALA A 62 11.19 1.90 9.31
N LYS A 63 12.42 1.41 9.56
CA LYS A 63 13.71 1.89 9.00
C LYS A 63 13.80 3.42 8.95
N LEU A 64 13.20 4.11 9.93
CA LEU A 64 13.21 5.56 10.05
C LEU A 64 14.46 5.97 10.83
N ARG A 65 15.28 6.86 10.27
CA ARG A 65 16.51 7.34 10.89
C ARG A 65 16.23 8.60 11.70
N VAL A 66 15.49 8.44 12.79
CA VAL A 66 15.06 9.57 13.63
C VAL A 66 15.57 9.38 15.05
N LYS A 67 16.24 10.39 15.59
CA LYS A 67 16.68 10.39 16.99
C LYS A 67 15.47 10.64 17.93
N PRO A 68 15.51 10.18 19.19
CA PRO A 68 14.45 10.46 20.17
C PRO A 68 14.08 11.95 20.29
N GLU A 69 15.10 12.82 20.29
CA GLU A 69 14.95 14.27 20.37
C GLU A 69 14.24 14.88 19.15
N GLU A 70 14.50 14.32 17.97
CA GLU A 70 13.90 14.73 16.71
C GLU A 70 12.43 14.33 16.66
N TRP A 71 12.11 13.13 17.16
CA TRP A 71 10.74 12.61 17.18
C TRP A 71 9.79 13.50 18.00
N TRP A 72 10.18 13.82 19.23
CA TRP A 72 9.40 14.70 20.11
C TRP A 72 9.28 16.13 19.56
N ALA A 73 10.36 16.66 18.95
CA ALA A 73 10.32 17.98 18.32
C ALA A 73 9.32 18.02 17.17
N GLY A 74 9.28 16.97 16.34
CA GLY A 74 8.30 16.83 15.27
C GLY A 74 6.86 16.71 15.79
N PHE A 75 6.64 15.95 16.87
CA PHE A 75 5.31 15.80 17.47
C PHE A 75 4.79 17.12 18.03
N LEU A 76 5.61 17.83 18.81
CA LEU A 76 5.26 19.14 19.36
C LEU A 76 5.00 20.16 18.26
N PHE A 77 5.78 20.13 17.18
CA PHE A 77 5.55 21.00 16.02
C PHE A 77 4.22 20.66 15.32
N ALA A 78 3.95 19.38 15.04
CA ALA A 78 2.72 18.95 14.37
C ALA A 78 1.46 19.26 15.20
N PHE A 79 1.54 19.12 16.53
CA PHE A 79 0.45 19.43 17.44
C PHE A 79 0.30 20.94 17.67
N GLY A 80 1.41 21.64 17.92
CA GLY A 80 1.43 23.04 18.33
C GLY A 80 1.28 24.04 17.19
N ALA A 81 1.77 23.75 15.99
CA ALA A 81 1.74 24.71 14.87
C ALA A 81 0.31 25.11 14.45
N PRO A 82 -0.66 24.18 14.30
CA PRO A 82 -2.05 24.54 14.03
C PRO A 82 -2.65 25.37 15.16
N ILE A 83 -2.40 24.99 16.43
CA ILE A 83 -2.93 25.69 17.60
C ILE A 83 -2.42 27.14 17.61
N LEU A 84 -1.12 27.34 17.44
CA LEU A 84 -0.51 28.67 17.43
C LEU A 84 -1.01 29.53 16.26
N LEU A 85 -1.20 28.94 15.07
CA LEU A 85 -1.68 29.68 13.90
C LEU A 85 -3.11 30.18 14.11
N TRP A 86 -4.01 29.32 14.57
CA TRP A 86 -5.42 29.67 14.77
C TRP A 86 -5.64 30.55 16.01
N PHE A 87 -4.92 30.28 17.10
CA PHE A 87 -4.96 31.11 18.30
C PHE A 87 -4.32 32.48 18.06
N GLY A 88 -3.21 32.53 17.34
CA GLY A 88 -2.56 33.78 16.94
C GLY A 88 -3.43 34.61 15.99
N GLY A 89 -4.08 33.96 15.03
CA GLY A 89 -5.06 34.62 14.15
C GLY A 89 -6.26 35.20 14.91
N TRP A 90 -6.75 34.48 15.93
CA TRP A 90 -7.81 34.97 16.82
C TRP A 90 -7.39 36.20 17.62
N LEU A 91 -6.20 36.18 18.24
CA LEU A 91 -5.65 37.34 18.96
C LEU A 91 -5.42 38.55 18.04
N LEU A 92 -4.87 38.32 16.85
CA LEU A 92 -4.57 39.38 15.89
C LEU A 92 -5.85 40.01 15.32
N ALA A 93 -6.90 39.21 15.10
CA ALA A 93 -8.21 39.72 14.72
C ALA A 93 -8.83 40.61 15.81
N GLY A 94 -8.70 40.23 17.09
CA GLY A 94 -9.12 41.09 18.19
C GLY A 94 -8.35 42.40 18.27
N LEU A 95 -7.04 42.37 18.00
CA LEU A 95 -6.18 43.55 17.99
C LEU A 95 -6.52 44.51 16.84
N LEU A 96 -7.06 43.98 15.73
CA LEU A 96 -7.61 44.75 14.61
C LEU A 96 -9.03 45.27 14.85
N GLY A 97 -9.59 45.10 16.05
CA GLY A 97 -10.91 45.60 16.44
C GLY A 97 -12.08 44.68 16.09
N ALA A 98 -11.83 43.43 15.70
CA ALA A 98 -12.89 42.45 15.55
C ALA A 98 -13.41 41.98 16.92
N ASP A 99 -14.70 41.64 16.98
CA ASP A 99 -15.29 41.11 18.21
C ASP A 99 -14.74 39.71 18.51
N LEU A 100 -13.90 39.61 19.55
CA LEU A 100 -13.26 38.36 19.98
C LEU A 100 -14.29 37.29 20.37
N LEU A 101 -15.44 37.72 20.91
CA LEU A 101 -16.53 36.81 21.28
C LEU A 101 -17.20 36.22 20.04
N ALA A 102 -17.25 36.94 18.92
CA ALA A 102 -17.80 36.41 17.67
C ALA A 102 -16.86 35.37 17.01
N LEU A 103 -15.56 35.41 17.31
CA LEU A 103 -14.51 34.57 16.69
C LEU A 103 -14.04 33.40 17.57
N TRP A 104 -14.74 33.11 18.67
CA TRP A 104 -14.37 32.07 19.66
C TRP A 104 -14.17 30.66 19.09
N TYR A 105 -14.73 30.35 17.92
CA TYR A 105 -14.59 29.05 17.26
C TYR A 105 -13.20 28.81 16.66
N LEU A 106 -12.42 29.85 16.35
CA LEU A 106 -11.06 29.73 15.79
C LEU A 106 -10.09 28.95 16.70
N PRO A 107 -9.93 29.29 18.00
CA PRO A 107 -9.02 28.54 18.87
C PRO A 107 -9.46 27.09 19.10
N ILE A 108 -10.78 26.83 19.17
CA ILE A 108 -11.31 25.46 19.28
C ILE A 108 -10.99 24.65 18.03
N PHE A 109 -11.12 25.26 16.86
CA PHE A 109 -10.74 24.65 15.59
C PHE A 109 -9.23 24.38 15.52
N GLY A 110 -8.41 25.31 16.02
CA GLY A 110 -6.96 25.13 16.17
C GLY A 110 -6.60 23.94 17.05
N LEU A 111 -7.28 23.79 18.20
CA LEU A 111 -7.11 22.64 19.09
C LEU A 111 -7.55 21.32 18.44
N ALA A 112 -8.70 21.30 17.76
CA ALA A 112 -9.19 20.12 17.07
C ALA A 112 -8.24 19.68 15.95
N LEU A 113 -7.78 20.61 15.11
CA LEU A 113 -6.79 20.34 14.07
C LEU A 113 -5.44 19.92 14.66
N GLY A 114 -4.95 20.61 15.71
CA GLY A 114 -3.71 20.26 16.39
C GLY A 114 -3.73 18.85 16.96
N GLY A 115 -4.82 18.48 17.66
CA GLY A 115 -5.02 17.11 18.16
C GLY A 115 -5.06 16.08 17.04
N LEU A 116 -5.77 16.39 15.95
CA LEU A 116 -5.87 15.51 14.79
C LEU A 116 -4.50 15.33 14.11
N PHE A 117 -3.74 16.40 13.86
CA PHE A 117 -2.41 16.30 13.28
C PHE A 117 -1.44 15.57 14.22
N GLY A 118 -1.50 15.83 15.52
CA GLY A 118 -0.70 15.13 16.53
C GLY A 118 -0.97 13.63 16.56
N THR A 119 -2.25 13.22 16.51
CA THR A 119 -2.63 11.79 16.47
C THR A 119 -2.18 11.11 15.18
N VAL A 120 -2.41 11.72 14.02
CA VAL A 120 -1.92 11.21 12.72
C VAL A 120 -0.40 11.06 12.76
N PHE A 121 0.29 12.03 13.34
CA PHE A 121 1.74 12.01 13.48
C PHE A 121 2.22 10.88 14.39
N TYR A 122 1.58 10.69 15.53
CA TYR A 122 1.93 9.63 16.49
C TYR A 122 1.72 8.23 15.92
N ILE A 123 0.64 8.03 15.15
CA ILE A 123 0.26 6.74 14.59
C ILE A 123 1.04 6.42 13.29
N TYR A 124 1.63 7.42 12.64
CA TYR A 124 2.31 7.22 11.36
C TYR A 124 3.47 6.20 11.39
N PRO A 125 4.42 6.24 12.35
CA PRO A 125 5.52 5.28 12.39
C PRO A 125 5.05 3.84 12.63
N SER A 126 4.06 3.64 13.50
CA SER A 126 3.52 2.31 13.79
C SER A 126 2.78 1.74 12.58
N SER A 127 1.99 2.57 11.89
CA SER A 127 1.35 2.18 10.64
C SER A 127 2.38 1.81 9.56
N LEU A 128 3.47 2.58 9.42
CA LEU A 128 4.51 2.28 8.44
C LEU A 128 5.26 0.97 8.74
N ALA A 129 5.57 0.72 10.01
CA ALA A 129 6.17 -0.55 10.44
C ALA A 129 5.24 -1.74 10.16
N GLU A 130 3.94 -1.59 10.41
CA GLU A 130 2.94 -2.63 10.19
C GLU A 130 2.75 -2.94 8.68
N ILE A 131 2.74 -1.92 7.83
CA ILE A 131 2.71 -2.08 6.36
C ILE A 131 3.92 -2.87 5.89
N ARG A 132 5.13 -2.50 6.34
CA ARG A 132 6.35 -3.19 5.92
C ARG A 132 6.41 -4.62 6.41
N ARG A 133 6.00 -4.89 7.66
CA ARG A 133 5.88 -6.26 8.16
C ARG A 133 4.93 -7.07 7.29
N SER A 134 3.79 -6.49 6.90
CA SER A 134 2.84 -7.16 5.99
C SER A 134 3.45 -7.45 4.61
N GLU A 135 4.19 -6.52 4.05
CA GLU A 135 4.86 -6.68 2.75
C GLU A 135 5.97 -7.74 2.83
N ALA A 136 6.79 -7.69 3.89
CA ALA A 136 7.83 -8.66 4.20
C ALA A 136 7.26 -10.07 4.33
N GLN A 137 6.13 -10.24 5.01
CA GLN A 137 5.42 -11.52 5.14
C GLN A 137 4.91 -12.02 3.78
N SER A 138 4.28 -11.16 2.98
CA SER A 138 3.78 -11.52 1.65
C SER A 138 4.91 -11.99 0.73
N GLN A 139 6.05 -11.31 0.78
CA GLN A 139 7.25 -11.67 0.01
C GLN A 139 7.99 -12.90 0.57
N ALA A 140 7.90 -13.14 1.87
CA ALA A 140 8.46 -14.34 2.51
C ALA A 140 7.81 -15.62 1.99
N ILE A 141 6.51 -15.61 1.67
CA ILE A 141 5.80 -16.75 1.04
C ILE A 141 6.55 -17.18 -0.23
N ASN A 142 6.81 -16.24 -1.15
CA ASN A 142 7.50 -16.55 -2.40
C ASN A 142 8.92 -17.08 -2.16
N THR A 143 9.64 -16.50 -1.20
CA THR A 143 11.00 -16.93 -0.86
C THR A 143 11.02 -18.36 -0.31
N ILE A 144 10.10 -18.70 0.59
CA ILE A 144 9.96 -20.06 1.13
C ILE A 144 9.50 -21.04 0.04
N MET A 145 8.57 -20.65 -0.83
CA MET A 145 8.17 -21.47 -1.97
C MET A 145 9.34 -21.79 -2.90
N LEU A 146 10.16 -20.79 -3.24
CA LEU A 146 11.35 -20.98 -4.08
C LEU A 146 12.41 -21.83 -3.40
N LEU A 147 12.59 -21.64 -2.09
CA LEU A 147 13.51 -22.45 -1.27
C LEU A 147 13.08 -23.93 -1.26
N SER A 148 11.81 -24.19 -0.97
CA SER A 148 11.23 -25.55 -1.02
C SER A 148 11.29 -26.15 -2.43
N PHE A 149 11.00 -25.36 -3.46
CA PHE A 149 11.08 -25.81 -4.85
C PHE A 149 12.50 -26.24 -5.24
N ALA A 150 13.51 -25.44 -4.89
CA ALA A 150 14.91 -25.80 -5.15
C ALA A 150 15.33 -27.07 -4.40
N LEU A 151 14.93 -27.20 -3.13
CA LEU A 151 15.19 -28.38 -2.31
C LEU A 151 14.49 -29.64 -2.80
N TYR A 152 13.31 -29.49 -3.41
CA TYR A 152 12.57 -30.60 -4.01
C TYR A 152 13.38 -31.24 -5.15
N HIS A 153 14.07 -30.43 -5.95
CA HIS A 153 14.84 -30.91 -7.10
C HIS A 153 16.26 -31.33 -6.73
N ARG A 154 16.91 -30.61 -5.81
CA ARG A 154 18.28 -30.89 -5.37
C ARG A 154 18.39 -30.74 -3.86
N PRO A 155 18.87 -31.76 -3.12
CA PRO A 155 19.01 -31.70 -1.66
C PRO A 155 20.24 -30.89 -1.22
N ASP A 156 20.42 -29.68 -1.76
CA ASP A 156 21.48 -28.74 -1.38
C ASP A 156 20.87 -27.50 -0.73
N LEU A 157 21.02 -27.41 0.60
CA LEU A 157 20.51 -26.29 1.39
C LEU A 157 21.18 -24.96 1.03
N ARG A 158 22.48 -24.99 0.68
CA ARG A 158 23.21 -23.78 0.30
C ARG A 158 22.73 -23.29 -1.07
N GLY A 159 22.72 -24.19 -2.05
CA GLY A 159 22.26 -23.89 -3.40
C GLY A 159 20.81 -23.40 -3.43
N ALA A 160 19.93 -24.03 -2.64
CA ALA A 160 18.55 -23.60 -2.52
C ALA A 160 18.42 -22.21 -1.87
N ALA A 161 19.20 -21.91 -0.83
CA ALA A 161 19.20 -20.60 -0.19
C ALA A 161 19.69 -19.49 -1.14
N VAL A 162 20.77 -19.75 -1.90
CA VAL A 162 21.28 -18.81 -2.92
C VAL A 162 20.21 -18.58 -4.00
N PHE A 163 19.67 -19.66 -4.57
CA PHE A 163 18.65 -19.57 -5.61
C PHE A 163 17.41 -18.79 -5.17
N ALA A 164 16.89 -19.09 -3.97
CA ALA A 164 15.74 -18.41 -3.42
C ALA A 164 16.02 -16.93 -3.19
N ALA A 165 17.18 -16.59 -2.63
CA ALA A 165 17.52 -15.21 -2.29
C ALA A 165 17.82 -14.33 -3.52
N ASP A 166 18.36 -14.90 -4.59
CA ASP A 166 18.64 -14.18 -5.84
C ASP A 166 17.40 -14.03 -6.73
N THR A 167 16.49 -15.01 -6.68
CA THR A 167 15.27 -15.02 -7.51
C THR A 167 14.13 -14.24 -6.84
N SER A 168 14.03 -14.30 -5.51
CA SER A 168 12.98 -13.63 -4.78
C SER A 168 13.35 -12.18 -4.44
N LYS A 169 12.32 -11.39 -4.14
CA LYS A 169 12.47 -10.02 -3.65
C LYS A 169 11.85 -9.97 -2.26
N GLY A 170 12.43 -9.15 -1.39
CA GLY A 170 11.84 -8.80 -0.10
C GLY A 170 12.79 -8.98 1.07
N GLU A 171 12.26 -8.70 2.27
CA GLU A 171 13.07 -8.66 3.48
C GLU A 171 13.70 -10.01 3.81
N LEU A 172 12.99 -11.13 3.62
CA LEU A 172 13.54 -12.47 3.87
C LEU A 172 14.68 -12.80 2.89
N ALA A 173 14.52 -12.43 1.61
CA ALA A 173 15.54 -12.63 0.59
C ALA A 173 16.81 -11.84 0.92
N GLU A 174 16.65 -10.57 1.29
CA GLU A 174 17.76 -9.71 1.73
C GLU A 174 18.45 -10.27 2.97
N ASP A 175 17.69 -10.80 3.93
CA ASP A 175 18.24 -11.37 5.16
C ASP A 175 19.00 -12.68 4.90
N ILE A 176 18.52 -13.51 3.96
CA ILE A 176 19.26 -14.70 3.49
C ILE A 176 20.54 -14.26 2.76
N GLN A 177 20.50 -13.27 1.86
CA GLN A 177 21.69 -12.72 1.19
C GLN A 177 22.71 -12.18 2.19
N LYS A 178 22.27 -11.37 3.17
CA LYS A 178 23.14 -10.87 4.24
C LYS A 178 23.69 -12.00 5.10
N GLY A 179 22.88 -13.02 5.37
CA GLY A 179 23.28 -14.21 6.11
C GLY A 179 24.38 -15.00 5.37
N LEU A 180 24.18 -15.24 4.07
CA LEU A 180 25.14 -15.91 3.19
C LEU A 180 26.44 -15.12 3.09
N LEU A 181 26.37 -13.79 2.98
CA LEU A 181 27.54 -12.92 3.00
C LEU A 181 28.32 -13.03 4.32
N LYS A 182 27.63 -12.99 5.45
CA LYS A 182 28.25 -13.16 6.78
C LYS A 182 28.89 -14.54 6.96
N LEU A 183 28.25 -15.57 6.42
CA LEU A 183 28.80 -16.93 6.38
C LEU A 183 30.08 -17.00 5.54
N ASP A 184 30.09 -16.38 4.35
CA ASP A 184 31.23 -16.36 3.43
C ASP A 184 32.40 -15.51 3.98
N GLU A 185 32.12 -14.41 4.67
CA GLU A 185 33.11 -13.61 5.40
C GLU A 185 33.63 -14.30 6.68
N LYS A 186 33.12 -15.50 7.02
CA LYS A 186 33.37 -16.20 8.30
C LYS A 186 33.04 -15.34 9.53
N ARG A 187 32.08 -14.42 9.41
CA ARG A 187 31.65 -13.51 10.47
C ARG A 187 30.31 -13.97 11.04
N GLY A 188 30.35 -14.81 12.06
CA GLY A 188 29.21 -15.08 12.96
C GLY A 188 28.33 -16.29 12.65
N TYR A 189 28.50 -16.97 11.51
CA TYR A 189 27.80 -18.23 11.22
C TYR A 189 28.78 -19.35 10.86
N GLU A 190 28.58 -20.56 11.41
CA GLU A 190 29.43 -21.74 11.15
C GLU A 190 28.94 -22.58 9.96
N SER A 191 27.64 -22.55 9.68
CA SER A 191 27.01 -23.31 8.58
C SER A 191 25.74 -22.62 8.08
N VAL A 192 25.29 -23.01 6.89
CA VAL A 192 23.99 -22.57 6.35
C VAL A 192 22.84 -22.95 7.29
N ARG A 193 22.93 -24.11 7.95
CA ARG A 193 21.97 -24.55 8.96
C ARG A 193 21.93 -23.58 10.15
N HIS A 194 23.08 -23.20 10.70
CA HIS A 194 23.16 -22.24 11.80
C HIS A 194 22.63 -20.85 11.39
N MET A 195 22.94 -20.39 10.18
CA MET A 195 22.41 -19.15 9.60
C MET A 195 20.88 -19.19 9.50
N LEU A 196 20.30 -20.24 8.90
CA LEU A 196 18.85 -20.37 8.76
C LEU A 196 18.15 -20.52 10.11
N THR A 197 18.75 -21.18 11.11
CA THR A 197 18.20 -21.22 12.47
C THR A 197 18.15 -19.83 13.10
N SER A 198 19.22 -19.03 12.96
CA SER A 198 19.26 -17.65 13.44
C SER A 198 18.20 -16.78 12.76
N LEU A 199 18.05 -16.93 11.43
CA LEU A 199 17.02 -16.25 10.66
C LEU A 199 15.61 -16.67 11.09
N ALA A 200 15.36 -17.97 11.32
CA ALA A 200 14.07 -18.47 11.78
C ALA A 200 13.67 -17.84 13.12
N HIS A 201 14.60 -17.70 14.06
CA HIS A 201 14.32 -17.03 15.34
C HIS A 201 14.01 -15.54 15.17
N HIS A 202 14.77 -14.82 14.34
CA HIS A 202 14.48 -13.42 14.04
C HIS A 202 13.10 -13.24 13.41
N TRP A 203 12.77 -14.11 12.44
CA TRP A 203 11.50 -14.08 11.72
C TRP A 203 10.32 -14.55 12.57
N GLY A 204 10.55 -15.32 13.64
CA GLY A 204 9.51 -15.69 14.61
C GLY A 204 8.83 -14.50 15.28
N GLU A 205 9.51 -13.35 15.42
CA GLU A 205 8.90 -12.13 15.94
C GLU A 205 7.95 -11.46 14.92
N ILE A 206 8.12 -11.76 13.64
CA ILE A 206 7.37 -11.16 12.52
C ILE A 206 6.23 -12.09 12.11
N ASP A 207 6.54 -13.35 11.83
CA ASP A 207 5.61 -14.37 11.40
C ASP A 207 6.03 -15.77 11.86
N GLU A 208 5.18 -16.35 12.68
CA GLU A 208 5.34 -17.71 13.21
C GLU A 208 5.31 -18.77 12.10
N GLY A 209 4.52 -18.55 11.03
CA GLY A 209 4.45 -19.47 9.89
C GLY A 209 5.79 -19.61 9.17
N THR A 210 6.44 -18.48 8.90
CA THR A 210 7.78 -18.42 8.30
C THR A 210 8.82 -19.11 9.18
N ARG A 211 8.77 -18.89 10.51
CA ARG A 211 9.66 -19.59 11.45
C ARG A 211 9.50 -21.10 11.33
N LEU A 212 8.27 -21.60 11.41
CA LEU A 212 7.98 -23.04 11.33
C LEU A 212 8.37 -23.63 9.97
N ALA A 213 8.15 -22.90 8.88
CA ALA A 213 8.53 -23.32 7.53
C ALA A 213 10.04 -23.46 7.37
N ILE A 214 10.83 -22.52 7.91
CA ILE A 214 12.30 -22.64 7.91
C ILE A 214 12.72 -23.86 8.75
N PHE A 215 12.09 -24.12 9.89
CA PHE A 215 12.40 -25.31 10.69
C PHE A 215 12.06 -26.63 10.00
N ASP A 216 10.95 -26.71 9.26
CA ASP A 216 10.64 -27.89 8.44
C ASP A 216 11.69 -28.12 7.35
N ILE A 217 12.16 -27.05 6.69
CA ILE A 217 13.24 -27.11 5.70
C ILE A 217 14.57 -27.54 6.34
N LEU A 218 14.86 -27.05 7.54
CA LEU A 218 16.06 -27.47 8.28
C LEU A 218 15.98 -28.94 8.70
N ARG A 219 14.78 -29.41 9.08
CA ARG A 219 14.56 -30.81 9.43
C ARG A 219 14.75 -31.70 8.21
N SER A 220 14.19 -31.34 7.05
CA SER A 220 14.35 -32.11 5.81
C SER A 220 15.82 -32.27 5.40
N SER A 221 16.69 -31.28 5.68
CA SER A 221 18.12 -31.39 5.38
C SER A 221 18.86 -32.45 6.21
N GLY A 222 18.28 -32.91 7.32
CA GLY A 222 18.86 -33.93 8.20
C GLY A 222 18.25 -35.32 8.05
N GLU A 223 17.22 -35.50 7.22
CA GLU A 223 16.56 -36.80 7.04
C GLU A 223 17.26 -37.67 5.99
N SER A 224 17.48 -38.93 6.34
CA SER A 224 18.09 -39.92 5.44
C SER A 224 17.09 -40.53 4.47
N GLU A 225 15.80 -40.54 4.82
CA GLU A 225 14.73 -41.10 3.98
C GLU A 225 14.19 -40.04 3.02
N GLU A 226 14.18 -40.35 1.72
CA GLU A 226 13.76 -39.42 0.68
C GLU A 226 12.27 -39.05 0.76
N ALA A 227 11.40 -40.01 1.09
CA ALA A 227 9.97 -39.77 1.24
C ALA A 227 9.65 -38.79 2.38
N ALA A 228 10.29 -38.99 3.54
CA ALA A 228 10.11 -38.14 4.71
C ALA A 228 10.68 -36.72 4.46
N ARG A 229 11.86 -36.63 3.82
CA ARG A 229 12.45 -35.37 3.36
C ARG A 229 11.49 -34.57 2.47
N LEU A 230 10.92 -35.21 1.45
CA LEU A 230 9.99 -34.56 0.53
C LEU A 230 8.70 -34.13 1.23
N GLN A 231 8.20 -34.95 2.15
CA GLN A 231 7.00 -34.61 2.93
C GLN A 231 7.21 -33.32 3.75
N ASP A 232 8.39 -33.14 4.34
CA ASP A 232 8.72 -31.93 5.09
C ASP A 232 8.91 -30.70 4.21
N ILE A 233 9.56 -30.86 3.05
CA ILE A 233 9.74 -29.76 2.08
C ILE A 233 8.39 -29.23 1.59
N VAL A 234 7.42 -30.12 1.31
CA VAL A 234 6.09 -29.75 0.82
C VAL A 234 5.21 -29.13 1.92
N LYS A 235 5.45 -29.46 3.20
CA LYS A 235 4.73 -28.82 4.32
C LYS A 235 5.10 -27.35 4.51
N ALA A 236 6.35 -26.97 4.25
CA ALA A 236 6.86 -25.64 4.55
C ALA A 236 6.06 -24.50 3.84
N PRO A 237 5.77 -24.55 2.52
CA PRO A 237 4.92 -23.55 1.87
C PRO A 237 3.51 -23.48 2.46
N GLY A 238 2.92 -24.64 2.78
CA GLY A 238 1.59 -24.73 3.38
C GLY A 238 1.49 -23.97 4.70
N ARG A 239 2.52 -24.04 5.56
CA ARG A 239 2.53 -23.32 6.85
C ARG A 239 2.56 -21.81 6.71
N VAL A 240 3.32 -21.28 5.75
CA VAL A 240 3.38 -19.82 5.53
C VAL A 240 2.05 -19.32 4.96
N LEU A 241 1.42 -20.10 4.08
CA LEU A 241 0.10 -19.80 3.54
C LEU A 241 -0.98 -19.82 4.63
N GLU A 242 -1.00 -20.85 5.48
CA GLU A 242 -1.94 -20.96 6.61
C GLU A 242 -1.75 -19.80 7.60
N SER A 243 -0.51 -19.46 7.94
CA SER A 243 -0.22 -18.31 8.80
C SER A 243 -0.70 -17.00 8.17
N SER A 244 -0.47 -16.81 6.86
CA SER A 244 -0.94 -15.64 6.12
C SER A 244 -2.47 -15.55 6.15
N GLU A 245 -3.19 -16.66 6.00
CA GLU A 245 -4.65 -16.70 6.10
C GLU A 245 -5.13 -16.33 7.51
N LEU A 246 -4.52 -16.91 8.55
CA LEU A 246 -4.83 -16.59 9.94
C LEU A 246 -4.60 -15.11 10.25
N GLN A 247 -3.51 -14.54 9.76
CA GLN A 247 -3.20 -13.12 9.91
C GLN A 247 -4.16 -12.23 9.15
N LEU A 248 -4.54 -12.60 7.92
CA LEU A 248 -5.56 -11.91 7.15
C LEU A 248 -6.88 -11.88 7.92
N LYS A 249 -7.34 -13.03 8.44
CA LYS A 249 -8.57 -13.13 9.24
C LYS A 249 -8.50 -12.27 10.50
N LYS A 250 -7.37 -12.31 11.22
CA LYS A 250 -7.15 -11.49 12.42
C LYS A 250 -7.20 -9.99 12.08
N ARG A 251 -6.55 -9.55 10.99
CA ARG A 251 -6.56 -8.14 10.54
C ARG A 251 -7.93 -7.69 10.05
N LEU A 252 -8.66 -8.54 9.33
CA LEU A 252 -10.03 -8.21 8.92
C LEU A 252 -10.93 -8.02 10.15
N ASN A 253 -10.84 -8.90 11.14
CA ASN A 253 -11.61 -8.79 12.37
C ASN A 253 -11.28 -7.51 13.17
N THR A 254 -10.00 -7.09 13.21
CA THR A 254 -9.63 -5.83 13.89
C THR A 254 -10.10 -4.58 13.17
N LEU A 255 -10.43 -4.66 11.88
CA LEU A 255 -10.97 -3.54 11.10
C LEU A 255 -12.49 -3.39 11.23
N LEU A 256 -13.22 -4.48 11.53
CA LEU A 256 -14.68 -4.45 11.64
C LEU A 256 -15.15 -3.50 12.75
N MET A 257 -14.64 -3.66 13.97
CA MET A 257 -15.12 -2.88 15.12
C MET A 257 -14.91 -1.37 14.94
N PRO A 258 -13.70 -0.87 14.61
CA PRO A 258 -13.51 0.56 14.37
C PRO A 258 -14.35 1.10 13.21
N THR A 259 -14.56 0.31 12.15
CA THR A 259 -15.37 0.74 11.00
C THR A 259 -16.84 0.86 11.37
N MET A 260 -17.38 -0.11 12.12
CA MET A 260 -18.74 -0.07 12.64
C MET A 260 -18.94 1.11 13.60
N THR A 261 -18.01 1.29 14.54
CA THR A 261 -17.97 2.42 15.45
C THR A 261 -17.99 3.75 14.68
N PHE A 262 -17.10 3.91 13.71
CA PHE A 262 -17.04 5.13 12.90
C PHE A 262 -18.30 5.36 12.07
N MET A 263 -18.90 4.30 11.51
CA MET A 263 -20.15 4.41 10.76
C MET A 263 -21.31 4.84 11.65
N VAL A 264 -21.42 4.29 12.86
CA VAL A 264 -22.47 4.62 13.83
C VAL A 264 -22.26 6.03 14.40
N PHE A 265 -21.07 6.37 14.86
CA PHE A 265 -20.79 7.71 15.40
C PHE A 265 -20.80 8.78 14.30
N GLY A 266 -20.31 8.47 13.11
CA GLY A 266 -20.35 9.35 11.95
C GLY A 266 -21.78 9.66 11.52
N SER A 267 -22.64 8.63 11.44
CA SER A 267 -24.06 8.85 11.12
C SER A 267 -24.77 9.61 12.23
N LEU A 268 -24.52 9.27 13.50
CA LEU A 268 -25.11 9.98 14.64
C LEU A 268 -24.65 11.44 14.70
N ALA A 269 -23.39 11.74 14.35
CA ALA A 269 -22.88 13.10 14.26
C ALA A 269 -23.56 13.90 13.14
N ILE A 270 -23.77 13.31 11.96
CA ILE A 270 -24.49 13.95 10.85
C ILE A 270 -25.96 14.18 11.25
N VAL A 271 -26.63 13.16 11.78
CA VAL A 271 -28.04 13.25 12.21
C VAL A 271 -28.18 14.24 13.37
N GLY A 272 -27.24 14.27 14.32
CA GLY A 272 -27.24 15.23 15.42
C GLY A 272 -27.03 16.66 14.93
N ALA A 273 -26.02 16.88 14.08
CA ALA A 273 -25.69 18.21 13.57
C ALA A 273 -26.80 18.78 12.66
N ILE A 274 -27.31 17.98 11.73
CA ILE A 274 -28.35 18.41 10.77
C ILE A 274 -29.73 18.39 11.43
N GLY A 275 -30.05 17.31 12.16
CA GLY A 275 -31.38 17.07 12.72
C GLY A 275 -31.71 17.94 13.94
N LEU A 276 -30.73 18.31 14.76
CA LEU A 276 -30.95 19.23 15.89
C LEU A 276 -30.80 20.70 15.50
N SER A 277 -30.30 21.00 14.29
CA SER A 277 -30.14 22.38 13.81
C SER A 277 -31.43 23.22 13.91
N PRO A 278 -32.62 22.71 13.52
CA PRO A 278 -33.87 23.47 13.65
C PRO A 278 -34.26 23.73 15.11
N VAL A 279 -33.97 22.78 16.00
CA VAL A 279 -34.26 22.89 17.44
C VAL A 279 -33.43 23.99 18.08
N PHE A 280 -32.14 24.05 17.76
CA PHE A 280 -31.27 25.13 18.22
C PHE A 280 -31.71 26.50 17.69
N GLY A 281 -32.18 26.56 16.44
CA GLY A 281 -32.81 27.75 15.88
C GLY A 281 -34.06 28.20 16.66
N MET A 282 -34.92 27.26 17.05
CA MET A 282 -36.12 27.55 17.85
C MET A 282 -35.81 28.04 19.28
N ILE A 283 -34.72 27.58 19.90
CA ILE A 283 -34.31 27.99 21.25
C ILE A 283 -33.70 29.42 21.25
N GLY A 284 -33.52 30.04 20.08
CA GLY A 284 -32.94 31.39 19.97
C GLY A 284 -31.42 31.41 20.16
N LEU A 285 -30.77 30.24 20.14
CA LEU A 285 -29.33 30.11 20.12
C LEU A 285 -28.81 30.46 18.72
N GLN A 286 -28.65 31.76 18.44
CA GLN A 286 -28.09 32.28 17.18
C GLN A 286 -26.59 31.96 16.97
N PHE A 287 -25.98 31.12 17.83
CA PHE A 287 -24.59 30.69 17.71
C PHE A 287 -24.32 29.82 16.47
N ILE A 288 -25.36 29.31 15.81
CA ILE A 288 -25.26 28.48 14.60
C ILE A 288 -25.37 29.38 13.37
N ASP A 289 -24.29 30.11 13.09
CA ASP A 289 -24.11 30.82 11.83
C ASP A 289 -23.76 29.81 10.71
N LEU A 290 -24.01 30.15 9.44
CA LEU A 290 -23.67 29.31 8.27
C LEU A 290 -22.19 28.90 8.28
N LYS A 291 -21.32 29.77 8.82
CA LYS A 291 -19.89 29.53 9.01
C LYS A 291 -19.61 28.38 9.97
N PHE A 292 -20.38 28.24 11.06
CA PHE A 292 -20.24 27.14 12.00
C PHE A 292 -20.64 25.81 11.34
N PHE A 293 -21.74 25.78 10.59
CA PHE A 293 -22.16 24.58 9.87
C PHE A 293 -21.14 24.15 8.80
N ALA A 294 -20.63 25.12 8.03
CA ALA A 294 -19.56 24.87 7.04
C ALA A 294 -18.29 24.31 7.70
N LEU A 295 -17.95 24.80 8.90
CA LEU A 295 -16.80 24.32 9.67
C LEU A 295 -17.01 22.90 10.17
N VAL A 296 -18.16 22.59 10.77
CA VAL A 296 -18.50 21.23 11.23
C VAL A 296 -18.49 20.25 10.04
N ALA A 297 -19.07 20.64 8.90
CA ALA A 297 -19.04 19.84 7.69
C ALA A 297 -17.60 19.60 7.19
N ALA A 298 -16.75 20.64 7.17
CA ALA A 298 -15.36 20.52 6.77
C ALA A 298 -14.55 19.60 7.72
N VAL A 299 -14.71 19.74 9.04
CA VAL A 299 -14.09 18.86 10.04
C VAL A 299 -14.53 17.42 9.84
N LEU A 300 -15.83 17.19 9.61
CA LEU A 300 -16.38 15.86 9.41
C LEU A 300 -15.82 15.22 8.13
N VAL A 301 -15.75 15.96 7.02
CA VAL A 301 -15.15 15.49 5.76
C VAL A 301 -13.67 15.19 5.94
N ILE A 302 -12.91 16.06 6.59
CA ILE A 302 -11.48 15.86 6.86
C ILE A 302 -11.27 14.62 7.74
N SER A 303 -12.04 14.51 8.83
CA SER A 303 -12.03 13.34 9.72
C SER A 303 -12.37 12.06 8.96
N PHE A 304 -13.37 12.10 8.08
CA PHE A 304 -13.74 10.97 7.23
C PHE A 304 -12.62 10.58 6.26
N LEU A 305 -12.01 11.54 5.59
CA LEU A 305 -10.89 11.27 4.67
C LEU A 305 -9.68 10.69 5.40
N LEU A 306 -9.36 11.21 6.58
CA LEU A 306 -8.28 10.71 7.42
C LEU A 306 -8.55 9.31 7.93
N PHE A 307 -9.76 9.08 8.43
CA PHE A 307 -10.18 7.76 8.88
C PHE A 307 -10.14 6.75 7.73
N THR A 308 -10.67 7.12 6.56
CA THR A 308 -10.69 6.24 5.37
C THR A 308 -9.27 5.94 4.89
N THR A 309 -8.39 6.94 4.85
CA THR A 309 -7.00 6.73 4.45
C THR A 309 -6.22 5.91 5.49
N TYR A 310 -6.45 6.14 6.78
CA TYR A 310 -5.87 5.35 7.87
C TYR A 310 -6.31 3.89 7.83
N MET A 311 -7.60 3.63 7.69
CA MET A 311 -8.14 2.27 7.57
C MET A 311 -7.72 1.60 6.26
N GLY A 312 -7.63 2.36 5.17
CA GLY A 312 -7.13 1.88 3.88
C GLY A 312 -5.70 1.35 3.96
N ARG A 313 -4.85 1.99 4.77
CA ARG A 313 -3.45 1.56 5.01
C ARG A 313 -3.32 0.29 5.84
N LYS A 314 -4.30 -0.02 6.69
CA LYS A 314 -4.32 -1.25 7.50
C LYS A 314 -4.89 -2.45 6.75
N ARG A 315 -5.43 -2.25 5.55
CA ARG A 315 -5.85 -3.36 4.70
C ARG A 315 -4.61 -4.20 4.41
N PRO A 316 -4.58 -5.49 4.78
CA PRO A 316 -3.48 -6.35 4.42
C PRO A 316 -3.31 -6.33 2.91
N ALA A 317 -2.06 -6.38 2.46
CA ALA A 317 -1.76 -6.61 1.06
C ALA A 317 -2.35 -7.99 0.71
N THR A 318 -3.53 -7.99 0.10
CA THR A 318 -3.96 -9.12 -0.72
C THR A 318 -2.95 -9.28 -1.86
N LEU A 319 -3.03 -10.38 -2.62
CA LEU A 319 -2.32 -10.50 -3.89
C LEU A 319 -2.37 -9.14 -4.60
N PRO A 320 -1.23 -8.45 -4.77
CA PRO A 320 -1.23 -7.10 -5.31
C PRO A 320 -1.97 -7.17 -6.65
N PRO A 321 -2.94 -6.27 -6.91
CA PRO A 321 -3.65 -6.31 -8.17
C PRO A 321 -2.60 -6.24 -9.29
N PRO A 322 -2.71 -7.07 -10.34
CA PRO A 322 -1.68 -7.17 -11.37
C PRO A 322 -1.25 -5.77 -11.81
N GLU A 323 0.04 -5.48 -11.61
CA GLU A 323 0.59 -4.16 -11.90
C GLU A 323 0.68 -4.01 -13.42
N ILE A 324 -0.27 -3.28 -14.00
CA ILE A 324 -0.21 -2.93 -15.41
C ILE A 324 0.83 -1.80 -15.55
N PRO A 325 1.93 -2.01 -16.29
CA PRO A 325 2.93 -0.98 -16.51
C PRO A 325 2.29 0.27 -17.13
N ALA A 326 2.70 1.45 -16.69
CA ALA A 326 2.17 2.72 -17.21
C ALA A 326 2.45 2.93 -18.72
N GLN A 327 3.33 2.11 -19.30
CA GLN A 327 3.76 2.13 -20.70
C GLN A 327 3.17 0.97 -21.52
N ASP A 328 2.16 0.26 -20.99
CA ASP A 328 1.51 -0.82 -21.73
C ASP A 328 0.94 -0.29 -23.06
N PRO A 329 1.32 -0.85 -24.22
CA PRO A 329 0.82 -0.44 -25.54
C PRO A 329 -0.71 -0.48 -25.67
N ARG A 330 -1.38 -1.25 -24.81
CA ARG A 330 -2.84 -1.40 -24.76
C ARG A 330 -3.54 -0.24 -24.06
N LEU A 331 -2.81 0.59 -23.31
CA LEU A 331 -3.34 1.77 -22.62
C LEU A 331 -3.05 3.05 -23.42
N PRO A 332 -3.97 4.03 -23.45
CA PRO A 332 -3.65 5.35 -23.95
C PRO A 332 -2.66 6.04 -23.00
N PRO A 333 -1.80 6.93 -23.53
CA PRO A 333 -0.84 7.66 -22.72
C PRO A 333 -1.55 8.47 -21.64
N ALA A 334 -0.87 8.66 -20.50
CA ALA A 334 -1.42 9.30 -19.31
C ALA A 334 -2.17 10.61 -19.65
N GLY A 335 -3.43 10.70 -19.22
CA GLY A 335 -4.28 11.87 -19.43
C GLY A 335 -4.97 11.96 -20.80
N LYS A 336 -4.87 10.96 -21.68
CA LYS A 336 -5.63 10.88 -22.94
C LYS A 336 -6.63 9.73 -22.94
N ALA A 337 -7.83 9.97 -23.46
CA ALA A 337 -8.86 8.96 -23.65
C ALA A 337 -9.01 8.67 -25.14
N ARG A 338 -9.22 7.40 -25.48
CA ARG A 338 -9.51 7.00 -26.86
C ARG A 338 -11.02 7.14 -27.09
N LEU A 339 -11.44 8.25 -27.71
CA LEU A 339 -12.83 8.49 -28.13
C LEU A 339 -12.84 8.53 -29.66
N PHE A 340 -13.71 7.72 -30.29
CA PHE A 340 -13.87 7.69 -31.76
C PHE A 340 -12.54 7.53 -32.53
N GLY A 341 -11.60 6.73 -32.02
CA GLY A 341 -10.30 6.51 -32.67
C GLY A 341 -9.25 7.61 -32.45
N HIS A 342 -9.63 8.78 -31.94
CA HIS A 342 -8.72 9.88 -31.62
C HIS A 342 -8.35 9.93 -30.13
N LEU A 343 -7.14 10.43 -29.85
CA LEU A 343 -6.61 10.61 -28.49
C LEU A 343 -6.97 12.01 -28.00
N LEU A 344 -8.07 12.13 -27.27
CA LEU A 344 -8.50 13.40 -26.68
C LEU A 344 -7.98 13.54 -25.24
N PRO A 345 -7.50 14.73 -24.84
CA PRO A 345 -7.12 14.98 -23.45
C PRO A 345 -8.34 14.90 -22.52
N LEU A 346 -8.27 14.09 -21.46
CA LEU A 346 -9.40 13.89 -20.52
C LEU A 346 -9.83 15.19 -19.83
N TRP A 347 -8.88 16.09 -19.56
CA TRP A 347 -9.18 17.35 -18.89
C TRP A 347 -10.12 18.22 -19.72
N LEU A 348 -10.02 18.17 -21.06
CA LEU A 348 -10.87 18.95 -21.96
C LEU A 348 -12.33 18.47 -21.87
N LEU A 349 -12.55 17.16 -21.79
CA LEU A 349 -13.89 16.56 -21.73
C LEU A 349 -14.56 16.83 -20.37
N SER A 350 -13.78 16.76 -19.29
CA SER A 350 -14.21 17.14 -17.94
C SER A 350 -14.52 18.63 -17.82
N LEU A 351 -13.66 19.49 -18.40
CA LEU A 351 -13.84 20.94 -18.42
C LEU A 351 -15.05 21.36 -19.25
N LEU A 352 -15.27 20.73 -20.41
CA LEU A 352 -16.43 21.00 -21.25
C LEU A 352 -17.74 20.63 -20.53
N ALA A 353 -17.77 19.48 -19.84
CA ALA A 353 -18.91 19.12 -19.00
C ALA A 353 -19.12 20.10 -17.84
N PHE A 354 -18.04 20.55 -17.19
CA PHE A 354 -18.12 21.58 -16.16
C PHE A 354 -18.73 22.88 -16.70
N ILE A 355 -18.25 23.39 -17.84
CA ILE A 355 -18.76 24.64 -18.44
C ILE A 355 -20.24 24.52 -18.79
N ILE A 356 -20.64 23.40 -19.44
CA ILE A 356 -22.03 23.16 -19.84
C ILE A 356 -22.95 23.06 -18.61
N LEU A 357 -22.49 22.54 -17.48
CA LEU A 357 -23.34 22.40 -16.29
C LEU A 357 -23.27 23.63 -15.36
N ALA A 358 -22.17 24.37 -15.37
CA ALA A 358 -21.94 25.54 -14.52
C ALA A 358 -22.58 26.83 -15.07
N TRP A 359 -22.89 26.88 -16.38
CA TRP A 359 -23.50 28.05 -17.02
C TRP A 359 -24.72 28.65 -16.28
N PRO A 360 -25.65 27.87 -15.68
CA PRO A 360 -26.81 28.42 -14.99
C PRO A 360 -26.40 29.11 -13.68
N GLY A 361 -25.41 28.54 -12.98
CA GLY A 361 -24.84 29.11 -11.75
C GLY A 361 -24.07 30.40 -12.02
N VAL A 362 -23.37 30.49 -13.16
CA VAL A 362 -22.67 31.71 -13.59
C VAL A 362 -23.66 32.82 -13.90
N ILE A 363 -24.77 32.53 -14.58
CA ILE A 363 -25.83 33.51 -14.88
C ILE A 363 -26.47 34.04 -13.60
N TYR A 364 -26.75 33.15 -12.65
CA TYR A 364 -27.25 33.53 -11.32
C TYR A 364 -26.29 34.51 -10.61
N PHE A 365 -24.98 34.21 -10.62
CA PHE A 365 -23.96 35.07 -9.99
C PHE A 365 -23.72 36.39 -10.72
N ALA A 366 -23.82 36.39 -12.05
CA ALA A 366 -23.60 37.57 -12.87
C ALA A 366 -24.77 38.58 -12.79
N GLY A 367 -25.88 38.23 -12.12
CA GLY A 367 -26.99 39.15 -11.85
C GLY A 367 -27.67 39.65 -13.13
N VAL A 368 -27.56 38.90 -14.23
CA VAL A 368 -28.00 39.35 -15.54
C VAL A 368 -29.53 39.17 -15.63
N SER A 369 -30.28 40.23 -15.32
CA SER A 369 -31.72 40.32 -15.51
C SER A 369 -32.05 40.35 -17.01
N HIS A 370 -32.37 39.20 -17.58
CA HIS A 370 -32.91 39.14 -18.94
C HIS A 370 -34.43 38.98 -18.86
N SER A 371 -35.16 39.94 -19.42
CA SER A 371 -36.61 39.87 -19.59
C SER A 371 -36.99 38.72 -20.53
N GLY A 372 -37.71 37.70 -20.04
CA GLY A 372 -38.26 36.60 -20.84
C GLY A 372 -38.30 35.24 -20.12
N ALA A 373 -38.58 34.15 -20.85
CA ALA A 373 -38.66 32.78 -20.32
C ALA A 373 -37.38 32.29 -19.60
N VAL A 374 -36.25 32.95 -19.88
CA VAL A 374 -34.96 32.72 -19.21
C VAL A 374 -34.96 33.27 -17.78
N GLU A 375 -35.76 34.28 -17.46
CA GLU A 375 -35.89 34.85 -16.10
C GLU A 375 -36.60 33.88 -15.15
N ALA A 376 -37.65 33.20 -15.61
CA ALA A 376 -38.35 32.17 -14.84
C ALA A 376 -37.48 30.93 -14.58
N LEU A 377 -36.57 30.60 -15.50
CA LEU A 377 -35.56 29.56 -15.32
C LEU A 377 -34.39 30.03 -14.42
N ALA A 378 -33.94 31.28 -14.58
CA ALA A 378 -32.84 31.89 -13.84
C ALA A 378 -33.17 32.15 -12.36
N LEU A 379 -34.41 32.50 -12.04
CA LEU A 379 -34.90 32.61 -10.66
C LEU A 379 -34.86 31.27 -9.89
N ASN A 380 -34.87 30.14 -10.62
CA ASN A 380 -34.72 28.80 -10.05
C ASN A 380 -33.27 28.30 -10.06
N PHE A 381 -32.34 29.03 -10.68
CA PHE A 381 -30.93 28.70 -10.62
C PHE A 381 -30.34 29.13 -9.28
N ASN A 382 -29.57 28.23 -8.69
CA ASN A 382 -28.92 28.41 -7.41
C ASN A 382 -27.44 28.01 -7.53
N THR A 383 -26.67 28.26 -6.47
CA THR A 383 -25.26 27.88 -6.41
C THR A 383 -25.01 26.37 -6.44
N PHE A 384 -26.04 25.52 -6.26
CA PHE A 384 -25.89 24.07 -6.36
C PHE A 384 -25.49 23.59 -7.77
N TRP A 385 -25.76 24.37 -8.82
CA TRP A 385 -25.30 24.04 -10.18
C TRP A 385 -23.78 23.94 -10.28
N PHE A 386 -23.01 24.73 -9.52
CA PHE A 386 -21.56 24.58 -9.45
C PHE A 386 -21.15 23.26 -8.80
N ILE A 387 -21.86 22.84 -7.76
CA ILE A 387 -21.58 21.57 -7.08
C ILE A 387 -21.86 20.41 -8.04
N TRP A 388 -22.98 20.44 -8.75
CA TRP A 388 -23.31 19.46 -9.78
C TRP A 388 -22.31 19.46 -10.94
N ALA A 389 -21.84 20.64 -11.36
CA ALA A 389 -20.84 20.77 -12.41
C ALA A 389 -19.51 20.13 -12.01
N ILE A 390 -19.03 20.40 -10.79
CA ILE A 390 -17.80 19.79 -10.24
C ILE A 390 -17.98 18.28 -10.13
N ALA A 391 -19.10 17.81 -9.57
CA ALA A 391 -19.36 16.38 -9.40
C ALA A 391 -19.41 15.65 -10.76
N CYS A 392 -20.10 16.23 -11.75
CA CYS A 392 -20.19 15.66 -13.10
C CYS A 392 -18.82 15.64 -13.80
N ALA A 393 -18.05 16.72 -13.70
CA ALA A 393 -16.70 16.81 -14.27
C ALA A 393 -15.77 15.73 -13.69
N ILE A 394 -15.79 15.54 -12.36
CA ILE A 394 -15.03 14.49 -11.68
C ILE A 394 -15.51 13.10 -12.11
N ALA A 395 -16.82 12.88 -12.18
CA ALA A 395 -17.40 11.59 -12.56
C ALA A 395 -17.00 11.17 -13.98
N ILE A 396 -17.08 12.10 -14.94
CA ILE A 396 -16.66 11.88 -16.33
C ILE A 396 -15.17 11.55 -16.40
N TYR A 397 -14.33 12.34 -15.72
CA TYR A 397 -12.90 12.08 -15.66
C TYR A 397 -12.60 10.69 -15.11
N ALA A 398 -13.20 10.34 -13.97
CA ALA A 398 -13.00 9.05 -13.31
C ALA A 398 -13.50 7.88 -14.17
N TYR A 399 -14.64 8.03 -14.85
CA TYR A 399 -15.20 7.00 -15.72
C TYR A 399 -14.27 6.68 -16.90
N PHE A 400 -13.84 7.70 -17.64
CA PHE A 400 -12.97 7.50 -18.81
C PHE A 400 -11.57 7.02 -18.41
N TYR A 401 -11.05 7.48 -17.28
CA TYR A 401 -9.76 7.03 -16.78
C TYR A 401 -9.78 5.56 -16.31
N SER A 402 -10.86 5.14 -15.65
CA SER A 402 -10.93 3.80 -15.03
C SER A 402 -11.37 2.70 -16.00
N ARG A 403 -12.29 2.96 -16.93
CA ARG A 403 -12.94 1.93 -17.76
C ARG A 403 -11.96 1.01 -18.49
N GLN A 404 -10.93 1.58 -19.13
CA GLN A 404 -9.95 0.79 -19.88
C GLN A 404 -9.02 -0.02 -18.97
N ARG A 405 -8.62 0.56 -17.84
CA ARG A 405 -7.79 -0.12 -16.84
C ARG A 405 -8.53 -1.26 -16.17
N VAL A 406 -9.83 -1.08 -15.90
CA VAL A 406 -10.69 -2.14 -15.34
C VAL A 406 -10.80 -3.30 -16.32
N LYS A 407 -11.04 -3.02 -17.61
CA LYS A 407 -11.11 -4.05 -18.65
C LYS A 407 -9.81 -4.85 -18.73
N LEU A 408 -8.65 -4.19 -18.76
CA LEU A 408 -7.35 -4.85 -18.83
C LEU A 408 -7.04 -5.68 -17.58
N ARG A 409 -7.38 -5.18 -16.38
CA ARG A 409 -7.25 -5.95 -15.13
C ARG A 409 -8.13 -7.21 -15.14
N GLU A 410 -9.32 -7.11 -15.72
CA GLU A 410 -10.23 -8.24 -15.80
C GLU A 410 -9.76 -9.28 -16.81
N GLU A 411 -9.16 -8.85 -17.93
CA GLU A 411 -8.46 -9.72 -18.88
C GLU A 411 -7.30 -10.45 -18.21
N GLU A 412 -6.44 -9.74 -17.47
CA GLU A 412 -5.34 -10.38 -16.73
C GLU A 412 -5.83 -11.33 -15.64
N ARG A 413 -6.91 -10.98 -14.92
CA ARG A 413 -7.50 -11.87 -13.92
C ARG A 413 -8.03 -13.16 -14.55
N ARG A 414 -8.66 -13.07 -15.73
CA ARG A 414 -9.10 -14.24 -16.49
C ARG A 414 -7.91 -15.07 -16.96
N ASN A 415 -6.87 -14.44 -17.49
CA ASN A 415 -5.64 -15.14 -17.90
C ASN A 415 -5.00 -15.91 -16.73
N VAL A 416 -4.95 -15.33 -15.52
CA VAL A 416 -4.41 -16.00 -14.33
C VAL A 416 -5.28 -17.20 -13.90
N ALA A 417 -6.61 -17.06 -13.94
CA ALA A 417 -7.53 -18.16 -13.65
C ALA A 417 -7.40 -19.28 -14.70
N ASP A 418 -7.25 -18.93 -15.97
CA ASP A 418 -7.00 -19.91 -17.03
C ASP A 418 -5.68 -20.65 -16.81
N TRP A 419 -4.63 -19.95 -16.35
CA TRP A 419 -3.35 -20.57 -15.99
C TRP A 419 -3.48 -21.57 -14.83
N GLU A 420 -4.30 -21.27 -13.82
CA GLU A 420 -4.55 -22.19 -12.71
C GLU A 420 -5.18 -23.51 -13.21
N ILE A 421 -6.22 -23.41 -14.04
CA ILE A 421 -6.89 -24.57 -14.64
C ILE A 421 -5.91 -25.34 -15.54
N ALA A 422 -5.13 -24.62 -16.34
CA ALA A 422 -4.16 -25.20 -17.24
C ALA A 422 -3.06 -25.98 -16.50
N LEU A 423 -2.47 -25.40 -15.44
CA LEU A 423 -1.44 -26.07 -14.66
C LEU A 423 -1.97 -27.30 -13.93
N ASN A 424 -3.19 -27.23 -13.39
CA ASN A 424 -3.81 -28.37 -12.73
C ASN A 424 -4.09 -29.51 -13.71
N THR A 425 -4.63 -29.17 -14.89
CA THR A 425 -4.91 -30.15 -15.96
C THR A 425 -3.62 -30.77 -16.50
N MET A 426 -2.60 -29.95 -16.77
CA MET A 426 -1.29 -30.40 -17.21
C MET A 426 -0.64 -31.31 -16.16
N GLY A 427 -0.70 -30.93 -14.88
CA GLY A 427 -0.22 -31.74 -13.77
C GLY A 427 -0.91 -33.10 -13.70
N GLY A 428 -2.24 -33.13 -13.84
CA GLY A 428 -3.01 -34.39 -13.94
C GLY A 428 -2.55 -35.27 -15.10
N ARG A 429 -2.35 -34.70 -16.29
CA ARG A 429 -1.85 -35.44 -17.46
C ARG A 429 -0.43 -35.97 -17.27
N MET A 430 0.44 -35.22 -16.60
CA MET A 430 1.79 -35.67 -16.29
C MET A 430 1.79 -36.82 -15.27
N LEU A 431 0.88 -36.78 -14.29
CA LEU A 431 0.68 -37.89 -13.34
C LEU A 431 0.13 -39.14 -14.02
N ASP A 432 -0.67 -38.99 -15.07
CA ASP A 432 -1.10 -40.09 -15.96
C ASP A 432 0.05 -40.69 -16.81
N GLY A 433 1.28 -40.19 -16.65
CA GLY A 433 2.47 -40.68 -17.34
C GLY A 433 2.72 -40.05 -18.71
N LYS A 434 1.96 -39.00 -19.09
CA LYS A 434 2.18 -38.32 -20.37
C LYS A 434 3.42 -37.41 -20.32
N PRO A 435 4.23 -37.38 -21.39
CA PRO A 435 5.34 -36.43 -21.51
C PRO A 435 4.84 -34.98 -21.41
N MET A 436 5.64 -34.10 -20.80
CA MET A 436 5.29 -32.69 -20.61
C MET A 436 4.86 -31.97 -21.90
N PRO A 437 5.52 -32.13 -23.06
CA PRO A 437 5.09 -31.45 -24.29
C PRO A 437 3.68 -31.89 -24.73
N GLN A 438 3.40 -33.19 -24.62
CA GLN A 438 2.10 -33.76 -24.95
C GLN A 438 1.02 -33.30 -23.97
N ALA A 439 1.33 -33.27 -22.67
CA ALA A 439 0.44 -32.74 -21.64
C ALA A 439 0.09 -31.26 -21.89
N MET A 440 1.05 -30.44 -22.34
CA MET A 440 0.82 -29.03 -22.69
C MET A 440 -0.11 -28.88 -23.90
N ILE A 441 0.09 -29.68 -24.96
CA ILE A 441 -0.73 -29.64 -26.17
C ILE A 441 -2.16 -30.09 -25.86
N GLU A 442 -2.33 -31.22 -25.18
CA GLU A 442 -3.67 -31.72 -24.81
C GLU A 442 -4.40 -30.75 -23.87
N THR A 443 -3.68 -30.11 -22.95
CA THR A 443 -4.27 -29.08 -22.08
C THR A 443 -4.72 -27.87 -22.89
N ALA A 444 -3.94 -27.46 -23.91
CA ALA A 444 -4.32 -26.38 -24.82
C ALA A 444 -5.59 -26.72 -25.61
N GLU A 445 -5.76 -27.98 -26.04
CA GLU A 445 -6.95 -28.46 -26.75
C GLU A 445 -8.22 -28.45 -25.87
N LEU A 446 -8.07 -28.72 -24.56
CA LEU A 446 -9.17 -28.69 -23.60
C LEU A 446 -9.62 -27.26 -23.22
N MET A 447 -8.82 -26.24 -23.52
CA MET A 447 -9.10 -24.84 -23.18
C MET A 447 -9.18 -23.93 -24.43
N PRO A 448 -10.06 -24.25 -25.40
CA PRO A 448 -10.11 -23.53 -26.67
C PRO A 448 -10.47 -22.05 -26.46
N ASN A 449 -9.88 -21.19 -27.29
CA ASN A 449 -10.08 -19.72 -27.28
C ASN A 449 -9.47 -18.95 -26.11
N THR A 450 -8.67 -19.57 -25.24
CA THR A 450 -7.93 -18.86 -24.19
C THR A 450 -6.58 -18.33 -24.71
N ALA A 451 -6.05 -17.27 -24.09
CA ALA A 451 -4.70 -16.80 -24.38
C ALA A 451 -3.64 -17.85 -23.95
N VAL A 452 -3.91 -18.53 -22.84
CA VAL A 452 -3.07 -19.57 -22.24
C VAL A 452 -2.94 -20.77 -23.18
N ALA A 453 -4.04 -21.25 -23.78
CA ALA A 453 -3.98 -22.37 -24.73
C ALA A 453 -3.04 -22.09 -25.91
N ARG A 454 -3.08 -20.88 -26.48
CA ARG A 454 -2.15 -20.50 -27.56
C ARG A 454 -0.69 -20.52 -27.10
N GLN A 455 -0.41 -20.03 -25.90
CA GLN A 455 0.95 -20.07 -25.33
C GLN A 455 1.41 -21.49 -25.05
N LEU A 456 0.55 -22.33 -24.47
CA LEU A 456 0.85 -23.74 -24.19
C LEU A 456 1.08 -24.54 -25.47
N GLN A 457 0.26 -24.33 -26.50
CA GLN A 457 0.41 -25.01 -27.78
C GLN A 457 1.73 -24.63 -28.47
N GLN A 458 2.08 -23.33 -28.47
CA GLN A 458 3.35 -22.85 -29.00
C GLN A 458 4.54 -23.42 -28.22
N THR A 459 4.47 -23.38 -26.88
CA THR A 459 5.57 -23.83 -26.03
C THR A 459 5.76 -25.35 -26.12
N GLY A 460 4.66 -26.12 -26.06
CA GLY A 460 4.68 -27.57 -26.22
C GLY A 460 5.28 -27.96 -27.57
N ALA A 461 4.89 -27.30 -28.66
CA ALA A 461 5.46 -27.56 -29.99
C ALA A 461 6.96 -27.23 -30.09
N VAL A 462 7.43 -26.16 -29.43
CA VAL A 462 8.86 -25.83 -29.39
C VAL A 462 9.65 -26.85 -28.58
N ILE A 463 9.15 -27.24 -27.41
CA ILE A 463 9.83 -28.24 -26.56
C ILE A 463 9.87 -29.59 -27.28
N ASP A 464 8.79 -30.00 -27.95
CA ASP A 464 8.73 -31.24 -28.72
C ASP A 464 9.78 -31.24 -29.85
N ARG A 465 9.90 -30.14 -30.60
CA ARG A 465 10.95 -29.98 -31.63
C ARG A 465 12.36 -30.07 -31.04
N LEU A 466 12.61 -29.40 -29.92
CA LEU A 466 13.92 -29.44 -29.25
C LEU A 466 14.24 -30.83 -28.67
N ALA A 467 13.23 -31.57 -28.22
CA ALA A 467 13.40 -32.93 -27.69
C ALA A 467 13.75 -33.94 -28.80
N VAL A 468 13.28 -33.70 -30.04
CA VAL A 468 13.63 -34.51 -31.22
C VAL A 468 15.09 -34.32 -31.63
N ASP A 469 15.63 -33.10 -31.55
CA ASP A 469 17.04 -32.80 -31.89
C ASP A 469 18.07 -33.38 -30.90
N VAL A 470 17.68 -33.74 -29.68
CA VAL A 470 18.59 -34.34 -28.68
C VAL A 470 18.72 -35.86 -28.85
N ARG A 471 17.84 -36.50 -29.64
CA ARG A 471 17.84 -37.95 -29.88
C ARG A 471 18.48 -38.38 -31.21
N THR A 472 18.96 -37.42 -32.02
CA THR A 472 19.80 -37.65 -33.20
C THR A 472 21.25 -37.32 -32.88
#